data_AF-A0A3B5KAL8-F1
#
_entry.id   AF-A0A3B5KAL8-F1
#
_cell.length_a   1.000
_cell.length_b   1.000
_cell.length_c   1.000
_cell.angle_alpha   90.00
_cell.angle_beta   90.00
_cell.angle_gamma   90.00
#
_symmetry.space_group_name_H-M   'P 1'
#
loop_
_entity.id
_entity.type
_entity.pdbx_description
1 polymer ?
#
loop_
_entity_poly.entity_id
_entity_poly.type
_entity_poly.pdbx_seq_one_letter_code
_entity_poly.pdbx_strand_id
1 'polypeptide(L)'
;MEYLIGIQGPDFVLVAADNVAASSIIQMKHDYDKMFKLSEKILLLCVGEAGDTVQFAEYIQKNVQLYKMRNGYELSPSAAANFTRKNLSEYLRSRTPYHVNLLLAGYDDADGPGLYYMDYLASLAKAPFAAHGYGAYLTLKRFILNLPSFSVRLIDKEGIQDLEKITPSTK
;
A
#
# COMPACT_ATOMS: atom_id res chain seq x y z
N MET A 1 4.59 -13.33 5.76
CA MET A 1 5.73 -12.80 5.00
C MET A 1 5.42 -11.33 4.79
N GLU A 2 6.42 -10.47 4.63
CA GLU A 2 6.14 -9.05 4.42
C GLU A 2 6.50 -8.72 2.98
N TYR A 3 5.50 -8.57 2.14
CA TYR A 3 5.75 -8.24 0.75
C TYR A 3 4.60 -7.47 0.10
N LEU A 4 4.96 -6.31 -0.44
CA LEU A 4 4.10 -5.42 -1.19
C LEU A 4 4.71 -5.19 -2.56
N ILE A 5 3.89 -5.08 -3.58
CA ILE A 5 4.30 -4.68 -4.92
C ILE A 5 3.24 -3.80 -5.57
N GLY A 6 3.69 -2.84 -6.36
CA GLY A 6 2.83 -2.00 -7.19
C GLY A 6 3.48 -1.74 -8.54
N ILE A 7 2.64 -1.61 -9.56
CA ILE A 7 3.03 -1.22 -10.91
C ILE A 7 2.02 -0.19 -11.40
N GLN A 8 2.51 0.96 -11.85
CA GLN A 8 1.73 1.98 -12.51
C GLN A 8 1.66 1.67 -14.02
N GLY A 9 0.44 1.48 -14.50
CA GLY A 9 0.11 1.48 -15.93
C GLY A 9 -0.21 2.89 -16.44
N PRO A 10 -0.62 3.03 -17.71
CA PRO A 10 -0.99 4.31 -18.30
C PRO A 10 -2.21 4.96 -17.62
N ASP A 11 -3.25 4.16 -17.36
CA ASP A 11 -4.55 4.61 -16.84
C ASP A 11 -4.95 3.91 -15.54
N PHE A 12 -4.03 3.16 -14.92
CA PHE A 12 -4.31 2.39 -13.71
C PHE A 12 -3.06 2.19 -12.86
N VAL A 13 -3.26 1.77 -11.61
CA VAL A 13 -2.22 1.22 -10.75
C VAL A 13 -2.66 -0.16 -10.29
N LEU A 14 -1.82 -1.17 -10.52
CA LEU A 14 -2.03 -2.51 -10.03
C LEU A 14 -1.16 -2.72 -8.79
N VAL A 15 -1.75 -3.19 -7.71
CA VAL A 15 -1.02 -3.49 -6.48
C VAL A 15 -1.35 -4.86 -5.94
N ALA A 16 -0.37 -5.48 -5.28
CA ALA A 16 -0.54 -6.77 -4.65
C ALA A 16 0.20 -6.83 -3.30
N ALA A 17 -0.36 -7.57 -2.36
CA ALA A 17 0.23 -7.85 -1.06
C ALA A 17 0.06 -9.33 -0.74
N ASP A 18 1.05 -9.94 -0.09
CA ASP A 18 0.90 -11.30 0.40
C ASP A 18 -0.05 -11.33 1.62
N ASN A 19 -0.80 -12.42 1.79
CA ASN A 19 -1.82 -12.51 2.83
C ASN A 19 -1.33 -13.14 4.15
N VAL A 20 -0.01 -13.31 4.31
CA VAL A 20 0.56 -14.08 5.42
C VAL A 20 0.99 -13.17 6.56
N ALA A 21 0.43 -13.37 7.75
CA ALA A 21 0.98 -12.86 9.00
C ALA A 21 1.79 -13.98 9.68
N ALA A 22 3.08 -13.75 9.92
CA ALA A 22 3.98 -14.74 10.51
C ALA A 22 4.79 -14.10 11.63
N SER A 23 5.08 -14.89 12.66
CA SER A 23 6.02 -14.55 13.73
C SER A 23 7.12 -15.59 13.74
N SER A 24 8.36 -15.18 13.45
CA SER A 24 9.47 -16.10 13.19
C SER A 24 9.09 -17.11 12.09
N ILE A 25 9.31 -18.40 12.35
CA ILE A 25 8.96 -19.51 11.44
C ILE A 25 7.47 -19.91 11.50
N ILE A 26 6.69 -19.34 12.43
CA ILE A 26 5.31 -19.76 12.66
C ILE A 26 4.37 -18.83 11.90
N GLN A 27 3.57 -19.40 11.02
CA GLN A 27 2.51 -18.69 10.33
C GLN A 27 1.28 -18.57 11.25
N MET A 28 0.92 -17.33 11.60
CA MET A 28 -0.24 -17.03 12.44
C MET A 28 -1.53 -16.97 11.63
N LYS A 29 -1.48 -16.35 10.43
CA LYS A 29 -2.64 -16.11 9.56
C LYS A 29 -2.28 -16.26 8.09
N HIS A 30 -3.24 -16.63 7.25
CA HIS A 30 -3.09 -16.80 5.79
C HIS A 30 -4.03 -15.91 4.95
N ASP A 31 -4.87 -15.13 5.63
CA ASP A 31 -5.90 -14.25 5.11
C ASP A 31 -5.79 -12.84 5.75
N TYR A 32 -4.56 -12.38 5.98
CA TYR A 32 -4.31 -11.03 6.51
C TYR A 32 -4.28 -10.00 5.38
N ASP A 33 -5.23 -9.07 5.38
CA ASP A 33 -5.25 -7.96 4.44
C ASP A 33 -4.33 -6.83 4.92
N LYS A 34 -3.37 -6.45 4.07
CA LYS A 34 -2.37 -5.40 4.32
C LYS A 34 -2.72 -4.08 3.61
N MET A 35 -3.89 -4.02 2.98
CA MET A 35 -4.31 -2.93 2.12
C MET A 35 -5.47 -2.15 2.75
N PHE A 36 -5.25 -0.87 3.01
CA PHE A 36 -6.16 0.04 3.69
C PHE A 36 -6.72 1.06 2.68
N LYS A 37 -8.03 1.02 2.46
CA LYS A 37 -8.74 1.99 1.62
C LYS A 37 -8.73 3.36 2.30
N LEU A 38 -8.06 4.36 1.70
CA LEU A 38 -8.03 5.74 2.22
C LEU A 38 -9.17 6.58 1.65
N SER A 39 -9.51 6.37 0.38
CA SER A 39 -10.65 6.99 -0.30
C SER A 39 -11.20 6.06 -1.38
N GLU A 40 -12.14 6.51 -2.22
CA GLU A 40 -12.69 5.67 -3.30
C GLU A 40 -11.64 5.29 -4.37
N LYS A 41 -10.62 6.12 -4.55
CA LYS A 41 -9.56 5.97 -5.56
C LYS A 41 -8.15 5.93 -4.97
N ILE A 42 -8.01 5.82 -3.64
CA ILE A 42 -6.70 5.81 -2.96
C ILE A 42 -6.60 4.61 -2.00
N LEU A 43 -5.54 3.83 -2.17
CA LEU A 43 -5.23 2.65 -1.39
C LEU A 43 -3.82 2.74 -0.80
N LEU A 44 -3.71 2.44 0.50
CA LEU A 44 -2.45 2.39 1.23
C LEU A 44 -2.12 0.94 1.57
N LEU A 45 -0.95 0.46 1.16
CA LEU A 45 -0.43 -0.84 1.52
C LEU A 45 0.62 -0.66 2.60
N CYS A 46 0.56 -1.45 3.67
CA CYS A 46 1.43 -1.28 4.83
C CYS A 46 2.04 -2.60 5.30
N VAL A 47 3.36 -2.61 5.48
CA VAL A 47 4.14 -3.71 6.11
C VAL A 47 5.15 -3.15 7.10
N GLY A 48 5.65 -3.98 8.01
CA GLY A 48 6.57 -3.60 9.07
C GLY A 48 6.15 -4.20 10.41
N GLU A 49 6.50 -3.53 11.50
CA GLU A 49 6.19 -4.03 12.84
C GLU A 49 4.67 -4.19 13.04
N ALA A 50 4.23 -5.36 13.53
CA ALA A 50 2.81 -5.74 13.51
C ALA A 50 1.90 -4.77 14.27
N GLY A 51 2.37 -4.18 15.38
CA GLY A 51 1.63 -3.14 16.10
C GLY A 51 1.59 -1.81 15.37
N ASP A 52 2.71 -1.41 14.75
CA ASP A 52 2.84 -0.13 14.07
C ASP A 52 2.01 -0.09 12.78
N THR A 53 1.99 -1.18 12.02
CA THR A 53 1.27 -1.27 10.74
C THR A 53 -0.21 -0.95 10.87
N VAL A 54 -0.90 -1.59 11.82
CA VAL A 54 -2.33 -1.36 12.06
C VAL A 54 -2.56 0.05 12.59
N GLN A 55 -1.83 0.45 13.63
CA GLN A 55 -2.01 1.76 14.28
C GLN A 55 -1.77 2.91 13.31
N PHE A 56 -0.69 2.86 12.54
CA PHE A 56 -0.33 3.92 11.61
C PHE A 56 -1.26 3.96 10.41
N ALA A 57 -1.58 2.82 9.80
CA ALA A 57 -2.45 2.79 8.63
C ALA A 57 -3.87 3.25 8.96
N GLU A 58 -4.43 2.83 10.10
CA GLU A 58 -5.74 3.30 10.55
C GLU A 58 -5.72 4.79 10.89
N TYR A 59 -4.68 5.27 11.57
CA TYR A 59 -4.53 6.70 11.86
C TYR A 59 -4.57 7.54 10.57
N ILE A 60 -3.82 7.15 9.55
CA ILE A 60 -3.82 7.83 8.25
C ILE A 60 -5.20 7.73 7.59
N GLN A 61 -5.80 6.53 7.54
CA GLN A 61 -7.13 6.32 6.98
C GLN A 61 -8.18 7.25 7.60
N LYS A 62 -8.25 7.32 8.93
CA LYS A 62 -9.26 8.15 9.61
C LYS A 62 -9.02 9.64 9.37
N ASN A 63 -7.77 10.09 9.31
CA ASN A 63 -7.47 11.50 9.05
C ASN A 63 -7.79 11.91 7.60
N VAL A 64 -7.53 11.04 6.62
CA VAL A 64 -7.91 11.29 5.21
C VAL A 64 -9.44 11.35 5.09
N GLN A 65 -10.15 10.43 5.74
CA GLN A 65 -11.61 10.44 5.75
C GLN A 65 -12.19 11.69 6.46
N LEU A 66 -11.59 12.08 7.58
CA LEU A 66 -11.95 13.31 8.28
C LEU A 66 -11.73 14.55 7.41
N TYR A 67 -10.64 14.59 6.64
CA TYR A 67 -10.37 15.68 5.70
C TYR A 67 -11.49 15.80 4.66
N LYS A 68 -11.93 14.68 4.08
CA LYS A 68 -13.06 14.64 3.14
C LYS A 68 -14.34 15.19 3.78
N MET A 69 -14.66 14.77 5.01
CA MET A 69 -15.84 15.24 5.73
C MET A 69 -15.80 16.74 6.04
N ARG A 70 -14.62 17.29 6.35
CA ARG A 70 -14.47 18.72 6.70
C ARG A 70 -14.49 19.64 5.50
N ASN A 71 -13.91 19.22 4.38
CA ASN A 71 -13.71 20.09 3.21
C ASN A 71 -14.69 19.81 2.07
N GLY A 72 -15.37 18.66 2.07
CA GLY A 72 -16.33 18.28 1.02
C GLY A 72 -15.71 17.72 -0.26
N TYR A 73 -14.39 17.53 -0.32
CA TYR A 73 -13.68 16.94 -1.46
C TYR A 73 -12.58 15.96 -1.01
N GLU A 74 -12.18 15.04 -1.88
CA GLU A 74 -11.14 14.04 -1.60
C GLU A 74 -9.73 14.59 -1.82
N LEU A 75 -8.74 14.06 -1.08
CA LEU A 75 -7.34 14.33 -1.36
C LEU A 75 -6.93 13.67 -2.67
N SER A 76 -6.05 14.32 -3.44
CA SER A 76 -5.38 13.64 -4.55
C SER A 76 -4.35 12.61 -4.02
N PRO A 77 -3.95 11.60 -4.81
CA PRO A 77 -2.95 10.62 -4.41
C PRO A 77 -1.62 11.26 -3.98
N SER A 78 -1.20 12.33 -4.66
CA SER A 78 0.00 13.11 -4.31
C SER A 78 -0.15 13.80 -2.95
N ALA A 79 -1.32 14.42 -2.69
CA ALA A 79 -1.59 15.07 -1.41
C ALA A 79 -1.64 14.06 -0.27
N ALA A 80 -2.31 12.92 -0.48
CA ALA A 80 -2.36 11.82 0.50
C ALA A 80 -0.95 11.27 0.80
N ALA A 81 -0.11 11.03 -0.23
CA ALA A 81 1.26 10.57 -0.04
C ALA A 81 2.11 11.56 0.77
N ASN A 82 2.00 12.87 0.48
CA ASN A 82 2.71 13.89 1.22
C ASN A 82 2.22 14.03 2.66
N PHE A 83 0.91 13.89 2.91
CA PHE A 83 0.33 13.85 4.24
C PHE A 83 0.85 12.65 5.05
N THR A 84 0.84 11.45 4.47
CA THR A 84 1.36 10.23 5.09
C THR A 84 2.84 10.36 5.42
N ARG A 85 3.67 10.80 4.46
CA ARG A 85 5.11 11.03 4.65
C ARG A 85 5.39 12.08 5.73
N LYS A 86 4.60 13.16 5.79
CA LYS A 86 4.74 14.18 6.84
C LYS A 86 4.55 13.57 8.22
N ASN A 87 3.52 12.76 8.42
CA ASN A 87 3.28 12.07 9.68
C ASN A 87 4.44 11.12 10.03
N LEU A 88 4.89 10.27 9.10
CA LEU A 88 6.07 9.41 9.31
C LEU A 88 7.28 10.23 9.77
N SER A 89 7.53 11.35 9.10
CA SER A 89 8.64 12.26 9.38
C SER A 89 8.53 12.90 10.78
N GLU A 90 7.33 13.26 11.23
CA GLU A 90 7.10 13.81 12.57
C GLU A 90 7.37 12.76 13.65
N TYR A 91 6.84 11.55 13.50
CA TYR A 91 7.06 10.45 14.46
C TYR A 91 8.51 9.95 14.47
N LEU A 92 9.21 9.99 13.33
CA LEU A 92 10.63 9.66 13.24
C LEU A 92 11.50 10.53 14.19
N ARG A 93 11.03 11.75 14.50
CA ARG A 93 11.72 12.72 15.36
C ARG A 93 11.16 12.79 16.78
N SER A 94 10.10 12.06 17.10
CA SER A 94 9.38 12.15 18.39
C SER A 94 9.83 11.13 19.45
N ARG A 95 10.92 10.38 19.21
CA ARG A 95 11.38 9.24 20.03
C ARG A 95 10.42 8.03 20.03
N THR A 96 9.37 8.07 19.23
CA THR A 96 8.40 6.98 19.02
C THR A 96 8.20 6.75 17.52
N PRO A 97 9.25 6.33 16.79
CA PRO A 97 9.17 6.14 15.34
C PRO A 97 8.30 4.92 15.00
N TYR A 98 7.53 5.04 13.92
CA TYR A 98 6.83 3.90 13.31
C TYR A 98 7.77 3.14 12.39
N HIS A 99 7.88 1.82 12.56
CA HIS A 99 8.68 0.94 11.72
C HIS A 99 7.83 0.34 10.62
N VAL A 100 7.37 1.18 9.70
CA VAL A 100 6.49 0.77 8.59
C VAL A 100 7.07 1.18 7.24
N ASN A 101 6.81 0.36 6.24
CA ASN A 101 7.08 0.61 4.84
C ASN A 101 5.76 0.58 4.07
N LEU A 102 5.58 1.52 3.16
CA LEU A 102 4.27 1.82 2.58
C LEU A 102 4.35 1.96 1.06
N LEU A 103 3.37 1.38 0.37
CA LEU A 103 3.02 1.82 -0.98
C LEU A 103 1.69 2.56 -0.91
N LEU A 104 1.63 3.76 -1.47
CA LEU A 104 0.37 4.44 -1.72
C LEU A 104 0.10 4.43 -3.21
N ALA A 105 -1.01 3.84 -3.59
CA ALA A 105 -1.50 3.80 -4.95
C ALA A 105 -2.80 4.58 -5.05
N GLY A 106 -2.96 5.35 -6.11
CA GLY A 106 -4.22 6.02 -6.36
C GLY A 106 -4.38 6.47 -7.80
N TYR A 107 -5.61 6.87 -8.11
CA TYR A 107 -5.97 7.48 -9.39
C TYR A 107 -6.61 8.83 -9.13
N ASP A 108 -6.16 9.84 -9.87
CA ASP A 108 -6.76 11.18 -9.88
C ASP A 108 -7.30 11.49 -11.27
N ASP A 109 -8.44 12.17 -11.36
CA ASP A 109 -9.06 12.48 -12.64
C ASP A 109 -8.31 13.57 -13.42
N ALA A 110 -7.49 14.38 -12.74
CA ALA A 110 -6.64 15.40 -13.37
C ALA A 110 -5.22 14.90 -13.63
N ASP A 111 -4.58 14.27 -12.65
CA ASP A 111 -3.17 13.85 -12.72
C ASP A 111 -2.96 12.39 -13.17
N GLY A 112 -4.04 11.60 -13.28
CA GLY A 112 -4.01 10.19 -13.66
C GLY A 112 -3.50 9.26 -12.54
N PRO A 113 -2.97 8.07 -12.88
CA PRO A 113 -2.49 7.11 -11.89
C PRO A 113 -1.19 7.58 -11.21
N GLY A 114 -1.04 7.20 -9.94
CA GLY A 114 0.16 7.47 -9.17
C GLY A 114 0.48 6.35 -8.18
N LEU A 115 1.72 5.88 -8.23
CA LEU A 115 2.29 4.96 -7.26
C LEU A 115 3.43 5.64 -6.50
N TYR A 116 3.33 5.63 -5.18
CA TYR A 116 4.26 6.29 -4.27
C TYR A 116 4.87 5.27 -3.31
N TYR A 117 6.20 5.20 -3.32
CA TYR A 117 7.02 4.43 -2.40
C TYR A 117 7.37 5.29 -1.18
N MET A 118 7.20 4.74 0.02
CA MET A 118 7.64 5.37 1.27
C MET A 118 8.26 4.33 2.19
N ASP A 119 9.41 4.65 2.78
CA ASP A 119 10.06 3.80 3.78
C ASP A 119 9.92 4.36 5.20
N TYR A 120 10.35 3.56 6.17
CA TYR A 120 10.36 3.92 7.59
C TYR A 120 11.25 5.13 7.94
N LEU A 121 12.10 5.59 7.01
CA LEU A 121 12.89 6.82 7.16
C LEU A 121 12.13 8.06 6.65
N ALA A 122 10.85 7.90 6.32
CA ALA A 122 9.99 8.94 5.76
C ALA A 122 10.49 9.50 4.42
N SER A 123 11.19 8.66 3.64
CA SER A 123 11.45 8.95 2.23
C SER A 123 10.14 8.84 1.43
N LEU A 124 10.05 9.57 0.32
CA LEU A 124 8.91 9.51 -0.59
C LEU A 124 9.42 9.62 -2.02
N ALA A 125 9.04 8.66 -2.86
CA ALA A 125 9.33 8.69 -4.28
C ALA A 125 8.11 8.24 -5.08
N LYS A 126 7.75 8.99 -6.12
CA LYS A 126 6.81 8.50 -7.15
C LYS A 126 7.59 7.56 -8.08
N ALA A 127 7.08 6.36 -8.32
CA ALA A 127 7.80 5.35 -9.10
C ALA A 127 6.85 4.56 -10.01
N PRO A 128 7.29 4.16 -11.23
CA PRO A 128 6.47 3.38 -12.16
C PRO A 128 6.24 1.93 -11.66
N PHE A 129 7.15 1.43 -10.82
CA PHE A 129 7.00 0.17 -10.11
C PHE A 129 7.70 0.30 -8.77
N ALA A 130 7.18 -0.38 -7.75
CA ALA A 130 7.72 -0.32 -6.40
C ALA A 130 7.44 -1.62 -5.67
N ALA A 131 8.33 -2.01 -4.76
CA ALA A 131 8.14 -3.19 -3.93
C ALA A 131 8.77 -2.98 -2.55
N HIS A 132 8.14 -3.54 -1.52
CA HIS A 132 8.66 -3.54 -0.15
C HIS A 132 8.70 -4.93 0.44
N GLY A 133 9.55 -5.10 1.45
CA GLY A 133 9.73 -6.34 2.19
C GLY A 133 10.59 -7.35 1.44
N TYR A 134 10.69 -8.57 1.96
CA TYR A 134 11.70 -9.55 1.51
C TYR A 134 11.54 -9.96 0.05
N GLY A 135 10.32 -10.02 -0.47
CA GLY A 135 10.07 -10.36 -1.88
C GLY A 135 10.63 -9.32 -2.86
N ALA A 136 10.86 -8.07 -2.43
CA ALA A 136 11.36 -7.00 -3.29
C ALA A 136 12.76 -7.31 -3.85
N TYR A 137 13.61 -8.01 -3.08
CA TYR A 137 14.95 -8.41 -3.53
C TYR A 137 14.93 -9.34 -4.75
N LEU A 138 13.84 -10.11 -4.91
CA LEU A 138 13.65 -11.01 -6.05
C LEU A 138 12.94 -10.29 -7.20
N THR A 139 11.91 -9.50 -6.90
CA THR A 139 10.99 -8.99 -7.91
C THR A 139 11.47 -7.75 -8.64
N LEU A 140 12.36 -6.95 -8.04
CA LEU A 140 12.98 -5.81 -8.74
C LEU A 140 13.82 -6.24 -9.96
N LYS A 141 14.23 -7.50 -10.06
CA LYS A 141 14.95 -8.05 -11.23
C LYS A 141 14.06 -8.88 -12.15
N ARG A 142 13.10 -9.64 -11.61
CA ARG A 142 12.19 -10.52 -12.36
C ARG A 142 10.83 -10.56 -11.67
N PHE A 143 9.77 -10.14 -12.37
CA PHE A 143 8.41 -10.19 -11.82
C PHE A 143 7.90 -11.63 -11.74
N ILE A 144 7.95 -12.22 -10.55
CA ILE A 144 7.47 -13.58 -10.26
C ILE A 144 6.55 -13.46 -9.05
N LEU A 145 5.26 -13.74 -9.25
CA LEU A 145 4.27 -13.75 -8.17
C LEU A 145 3.60 -15.13 -8.10
N ASN A 146 3.52 -15.68 -6.89
CA ASN A 146 2.62 -16.79 -6.60
C ASN A 146 1.23 -16.24 -6.32
N LEU A 147 0.44 -16.01 -7.37
CA LEU A 147 -0.83 -15.29 -7.32
C LEU A 147 -1.87 -15.82 -6.29
N PRO A 148 -1.99 -17.14 -6.00
CA PRO A 148 -2.93 -17.64 -4.99
C PRO A 148 -2.70 -17.10 -3.57
N SER A 149 -1.46 -16.72 -3.23
CA SER A 149 -1.08 -16.23 -1.90
C SER A 149 -1.19 -14.71 -1.75
N PHE A 150 -1.58 -14.02 -2.82
CA PHE A 150 -1.67 -12.56 -2.87
C PHE A 150 -3.11 -12.11 -3.02
N SER A 151 -3.40 -10.97 -2.41
CA SER A 151 -4.56 -10.16 -2.81
C SER A 151 -4.08 -9.13 -3.82
N VAL A 152 -4.84 -8.96 -4.90
CA VAL A 152 -4.49 -8.04 -5.99
C VAL A 152 -5.64 -7.06 -6.17
N ARG A 153 -5.31 -5.77 -6.22
CA ARG A 153 -6.28 -4.70 -6.45
C ARG A 153 -5.85 -3.84 -7.63
N LEU A 154 -6.81 -3.53 -8.49
CA LEU A 154 -6.68 -2.56 -9.56
C LEU A 154 -7.24 -1.22 -9.08
N ILE A 155 -6.53 -0.14 -9.34
CA ILE A 155 -7.00 1.22 -9.08
C ILE A 155 -7.01 1.99 -10.40
N ASP A 156 -8.19 2.44 -10.81
CA ASP A 156 -8.42 3.19 -12.04
C ASP A 156 -9.44 4.32 -11.82
N LYS A 157 -9.94 4.90 -12.92
CA LYS A 157 -10.95 5.97 -12.89
C LYS A 157 -12.28 5.50 -12.29
N GLU A 158 -12.61 4.20 -12.38
CA GLU A 158 -13.82 3.62 -11.80
C GLU A 158 -13.69 3.37 -10.29
N GLY A 159 -12.46 3.30 -9.76
CA GLY A 159 -12.18 3.19 -8.33
C GLY A 159 -11.23 2.06 -8.00
N ILE A 160 -11.35 1.52 -6.79
CA ILE A 160 -10.58 0.35 -6.35
C ILE A 160 -11.40 -0.93 -6.62
N GLN A 161 -10.84 -1.86 -7.37
CA GLN A 161 -11.45 -3.13 -7.74
C GLN A 161 -10.59 -4.29 -7.24
N ASP A 162 -11.22 -5.22 -6.51
CA ASP A 162 -10.58 -6.49 -6.12
C ASP A 162 -10.53 -7.43 -7.33
N LEU A 163 -9.34 -7.93 -7.68
CA LEU A 163 -9.21 -8.93 -8.72
C LEU A 163 -9.36 -10.34 -8.15
N GLU A 164 -10.00 -11.22 -8.92
CA GLU A 164 -10.14 -12.62 -8.55
C GLU A 164 -8.77 -13.30 -8.42
N LYS A 165 -8.67 -14.22 -7.46
CA LYS A 165 -7.45 -15.00 -7.26
C LYS A 165 -7.25 -15.91 -8.47
N ILE A 166 -6.17 -15.67 -9.22
CA ILE A 166 -5.78 -16.52 -10.33
C ILE A 166 -5.17 -17.80 -9.75
N THR A 167 -5.99 -18.85 -9.64
CA THR A 167 -5.52 -20.20 -9.32
C THR A 167 -5.01 -20.88 -10.58
N PRO A 168 -3.89 -21.62 -10.54
CA PRO A 168 -3.49 -22.47 -11.65
C PRO A 168 -4.65 -23.42 -11.98
N SER A 169 -5.08 -23.47 -13.25
CA SER A 169 -6.05 -24.46 -13.68
C SER A 169 -5.47 -25.84 -13.39
N THR A 170 -6.10 -26.60 -12.49
CA THR A 170 -5.81 -28.03 -12.34
C THR A 170 -6.12 -28.70 -13.67
N LYS A 171 -5.06 -29.10 -14.39
CA LYS A 171 -5.17 -30.13 -15.42
C LYS A 171 -4.97 -31.48 -14.76
#